data_AF-Q8BNI0-F1
#
_entry.id   AF-Q8BNI0-F1
#
_cell.length_a   1.000
_cell.length_b   1.000
_cell.length_c   1.000
_cell.angle_alpha   90.00
_cell.angle_beta   90.00
_cell.angle_gamma   90.00
#
_symmetry.space_group_name_H-M   'P 1'
#
loop_
_entity.id
_entity.type
_entity.pdbx_description
1 polymer ?
#
loop_
_entity_poly.entity_id
_entity_poly.type
_entity_poly.pdbx_seq_one_letter_code
_entity_poly.pdbx_strand_id
1 'polypeptide(L)'
;WRVGDWSKCSITCGKGMQSRVIQCMHKITGRHGNECFSSEKPAAYRPCHLQPCNEKINVNTITSPRLAALTFKCLGDQWPVYCRVIREKNLCQDMRWYQRCCETCRDFYAQKLQQKS
;
A
#
# COMPACT_ATOMS: atom_id res chain seq x y z
N TRP A 1 -1.24 -28.78 -17.19
CA TRP A 1 -0.48 -27.79 -16.40
C TRP A 1 0.37 -28.49 -15.36
N ARG A 2 1.66 -28.18 -15.29
CA ARG A 2 2.55 -28.57 -14.18
C ARG A 2 2.60 -27.40 -13.20
N VAL A 3 2.39 -27.70 -11.93
CA VAL A 3 2.28 -26.70 -10.87
C VAL A 3 3.43 -26.91 -9.89
N GLY A 4 4.20 -25.86 -9.62
CA GLY A 4 5.23 -25.86 -8.58
C GLY A 4 4.66 -25.53 -7.22
N ASP A 5 5.51 -25.65 -6.20
CA ASP A 5 5.15 -25.30 -4.83
C ASP A 5 4.84 -23.81 -4.66
N TRP A 6 4.08 -23.51 -3.60
CA TRP A 6 3.83 -22.12 -3.20
C TRP A 6 5.09 -21.50 -2.61
N SER A 7 5.37 -20.25 -2.99
CA SER A 7 6.40 -19.42 -2.40
C SER A 7 6.09 -19.15 -0.93
N LYS A 8 7.08 -18.61 -0.21
CA LYS A 8 6.81 -17.95 1.06
C LYS A 8 5.83 -16.79 0.85
N CYS A 9 5.10 -16.44 1.90
CA CYS A 9 4.19 -15.30 1.90
C CYS A 9 4.98 -14.02 1.58
N SER A 10 4.40 -13.12 0.78
CA SER A 10 5.03 -11.86 0.35
C SER A 10 5.35 -10.90 1.51
N ILE A 11 4.81 -11.20 2.69
CA ILE A 11 4.89 -10.41 3.92
C ILE A 11 5.39 -11.31 5.06
N THR A 12 5.82 -10.69 6.15
CA THR A 12 6.22 -11.38 7.37
C THR A 12 5.16 -11.34 8.48
N CYS A 13 4.13 -10.50 8.36
CA CYS A 13 3.00 -10.40 9.29
C CYS A 13 1.76 -9.85 8.58
N GLY A 14 0.56 -10.24 9.03
CA GLY A 14 -0.72 -9.80 8.47
C GLY A 14 -1.21 -10.61 7.26
N LYS A 15 -1.94 -9.96 6.34
CA LYS A 15 -2.50 -10.56 5.13
C LYS A 15 -1.64 -10.24 3.90
N GLY A 16 -1.29 -11.26 3.13
CA GLY A 16 -0.47 -11.08 1.92
C GLY A 16 -0.72 -12.17 0.91
N MET A 17 0.25 -12.39 0.01
CA MET A 17 0.07 -13.26 -1.14
C MET A 17 1.23 -14.25 -1.28
N GLN A 18 0.91 -15.48 -1.70
CA GLN A 18 1.87 -16.46 -2.17
C GLN A 18 1.73 -16.61 -3.67
N SER A 19 2.86 -16.81 -4.35
CA SER A 19 2.91 -17.12 -5.78
C SER A 19 3.41 -18.53 -6.00
N ARG A 20 3.09 -19.13 -7.14
CA ARG A 20 3.66 -20.42 -7.57
C ARG A 20 3.94 -20.42 -9.05
N VAL A 21 4.89 -21.24 -9.46
CA VAL A 21 5.22 -21.44 -10.86
C VAL A 21 4.19 -22.35 -11.51
N ILE A 22 3.68 -21.96 -12.68
CA ILE A 22 2.75 -22.76 -13.48
C ILE A 22 3.32 -22.86 -14.89
N GLN A 23 3.57 -24.08 -15.33
CA GLN A 23 4.15 -24.36 -16.65
C GLN A 23 3.20 -25.24 -17.47
N CYS A 24 3.04 -24.91 -18.75
CA CYS A 24 2.39 -25.84 -19.68
C CYS A 24 3.44 -26.85 -20.18
N MET A 25 3.15 -28.13 -19.96
CA MET A 25 4.05 -29.25 -20.27
C MET A 25 3.26 -30.31 -21.01
N HIS A 26 3.86 -30.88 -22.05
CA HIS A 26 3.28 -31.97 -22.82
C HIS A 26 3.32 -33.26 -22.02
N LYS A 27 2.19 -34.00 -21.95
CA LYS A 27 2.01 -35.16 -21.06
C LYS A 27 2.98 -36.32 -21.37
N ILE A 28 3.28 -36.54 -22.65
CA ILE A 28 4.07 -37.69 -23.12
C ILE A 28 5.56 -37.37 -23.14
N THR A 29 5.93 -36.18 -23.65
CA THR A 29 7.33 -35.81 -23.88
C THR A 29 7.96 -35.05 -22.71
N GLY A 30 7.15 -34.55 -21.77
CA GLY A 30 7.62 -33.77 -20.63
C GLY A 30 8.29 -32.44 -21.01
N ARG A 31 8.17 -32.00 -22.27
CA ARG A 31 8.70 -30.71 -22.75
C ARG A 31 7.67 -29.60 -22.57
N HIS A 32 8.14 -28.36 -22.62
CA HIS A 32 7.26 -27.20 -22.69
C HIS A 32 6.31 -27.34 -23.88
N GLY A 33 5.02 -27.24 -23.59
CA GLY A 33 3.95 -27.33 -24.59
C GLY A 33 3.11 -26.05 -24.59
N ASN A 34 2.29 -25.90 -25.62
CA ASN A 34 1.40 -24.75 -25.79
C ASN A 34 -0.09 -25.15 -25.85
N GLU A 35 -0.38 -26.44 -25.75
CA GLU A 35 -1.72 -27.03 -25.92
C GLU A 35 -2.53 -27.06 -24.61
N CYS A 36 -2.11 -26.34 -23.57
CA CYS A 36 -2.88 -26.30 -22.31
C CYS A 36 -4.06 -25.34 -22.42
N PHE A 37 -5.26 -25.82 -22.11
CA PHE A 37 -6.45 -24.98 -22.07
C PHE A 37 -6.34 -23.93 -20.94
N SER A 38 -6.63 -22.67 -21.28
CA SER A 38 -6.64 -21.56 -20.34
C SER A 38 -7.69 -21.72 -19.24
N SER A 39 -8.81 -22.40 -19.53
CA SER A 39 -9.88 -22.70 -18.56
C SER A 39 -9.41 -23.62 -17.43
N GLU A 40 -8.45 -24.51 -17.70
CA GLU A 40 -7.87 -25.41 -16.71
C GLU A 40 -6.64 -24.82 -16.02
N LYS A 41 -6.27 -23.57 -16.33
CA LYS A 41 -5.08 -22.92 -15.76
C LYS A 41 -5.27 -22.68 -14.27
N PRO A 42 -4.45 -23.31 -13.40
CA PRO A 42 -4.57 -23.11 -11.97
C PRO A 42 -4.22 -21.67 -11.57
N ALA A 43 -4.68 -21.22 -10.40
CA ALA A 43 -4.32 -19.90 -9.89
C ALA A 43 -2.82 -19.80 -9.62
N ALA A 44 -2.15 -18.77 -10.17
CA ALA A 44 -0.73 -18.51 -9.91
C ALA A 44 -0.50 -17.83 -8.55
N TYR A 45 -1.55 -17.27 -7.95
CA TYR A 45 -1.50 -16.55 -6.69
C TYR A 45 -2.60 -17.00 -5.73
N ARG A 46 -2.32 -16.91 -4.43
CA ARG A 46 -3.29 -17.22 -3.36
C ARG A 46 -3.05 -16.32 -2.15
N PRO A 47 -4.08 -15.93 -1.38
CA PRO A 47 -3.91 -15.25 -0.11
C PRO A 47 -3.22 -16.15 0.94
N CYS A 48 -2.37 -15.53 1.75
CA CYS A 48 -1.78 -16.10 2.97
C CYS A 48 -2.06 -15.18 4.16
N HIS A 49 -2.36 -15.79 5.31
CA HIS A 49 -2.58 -15.09 6.57
C HIS A 49 -1.50 -15.51 7.56
N LEU A 50 -0.69 -14.55 7.99
CA LEU A 50 0.31 -14.70 9.03
C LEU A 50 -0.19 -14.06 10.33
N GLN A 51 0.61 -14.20 11.39
CA GLN A 51 0.35 -13.51 12.65
C GLN A 51 0.11 -12.03 12.39
N PRO A 52 -0.86 -11.40 13.07
CA PRO A 52 -1.12 -9.98 12.92
C PRO A 52 0.18 -9.20 13.16
N CYS A 53 0.41 -8.18 12.33
CA CYS A 53 1.54 -7.29 12.58
C CYS A 53 1.36 -6.68 13.97
N ASN A 54 2.44 -6.62 14.74
CA ASN A 54 2.42 -5.91 16.00
C ASN A 54 2.36 -4.42 15.66
N GLU A 55 1.14 -3.93 15.45
CA GLU A 55 0.81 -2.60 15.00
C GLU A 55 1.15 -1.59 16.08
N LYS A 56 2.45 -1.29 16.23
CA LYS A 56 2.84 0.08 16.55
C LYS A 56 2.60 0.91 15.28
N ILE A 57 1.34 1.07 14.90
CA ILE A 57 0.90 2.08 13.95
C ILE A 57 1.31 3.40 14.59
N ASN A 58 2.40 3.95 14.11
CA ASN A 58 2.77 5.31 14.42
C ASN A 58 1.69 6.17 13.75
N VAL A 59 0.75 6.70 14.54
CA VAL A 59 -0.42 7.53 14.13
C VAL A 59 -0.01 8.76 13.29
N ASN A 60 1.29 8.98 13.14
CA ASN A 60 1.92 9.96 12.27
C ASN A 60 2.15 9.46 10.82
N THR A 61 1.65 8.28 10.43
CA THR A 61 1.88 7.70 9.10
C THR A 61 0.56 7.44 8.38
N ILE A 62 0.16 8.37 7.51
CA ILE A 62 -0.98 8.17 6.60
C ILE A 62 -0.48 7.32 5.43
N THR A 63 -0.70 6.01 5.48
CA THR A 63 -0.40 5.10 4.37
C THR A 63 -1.45 5.25 3.27
N SER A 64 -1.26 6.22 2.37
CA SER A 64 -1.98 6.25 1.10
C SER A 64 -1.30 5.34 0.07
N PRO A 65 -1.99 4.36 -0.53
CA PRO A 65 -1.41 3.40 -1.47
C PRO A 65 -0.91 4.02 -2.79
N ARG A 66 -1.09 5.33 -3.02
CA ARG A 66 -0.56 6.06 -4.19
C ARG A 66 0.73 6.83 -3.93
N LEU A 67 1.24 6.86 -2.70
CA LEU A 67 2.34 7.75 -2.28
C LEU A 67 3.36 7.03 -1.38
N ALA A 68 3.71 5.79 -1.71
CA ALA A 68 4.79 5.07 -1.03
C ALA A 68 6.17 5.76 -1.10
N ALA A 69 6.31 6.90 -1.82
CA ALA A 69 7.55 7.64 -1.99
C ALA A 69 7.63 9.00 -1.27
N LEU A 70 6.67 9.37 -0.41
CA LEU A 70 6.84 10.58 0.42
C LEU A 70 6.18 10.38 1.79
N THR A 71 6.92 9.76 2.70
CA THR A 71 6.67 9.88 4.14
C THR A 71 6.92 11.32 4.54
N PHE A 72 5.94 12.20 4.36
CA PHE A 72 6.00 13.57 4.85
C PHE A 72 5.87 13.54 6.38
N LYS A 73 6.99 13.27 7.06
CA LYS A 73 7.08 13.40 8.52
C LYS A 73 6.92 14.88 8.84
N CYS A 74 5.82 15.24 9.49
CA CYS A 74 5.62 16.59 9.99
C CYS A 74 6.70 16.87 11.05
N LEU A 75 7.66 17.73 10.71
CA LEU A 75 8.77 18.14 11.58
C LEU A 75 8.43 19.40 12.40
N GLY A 76 7.21 19.91 12.28
CA GLY A 76 6.74 21.17 12.86
C GLY A 76 6.43 22.23 11.81
N ASP A 77 5.81 23.35 12.24
CA ASP A 77 5.58 24.50 11.36
C ASP A 77 6.87 25.28 11.15
N GLN A 78 7.29 25.42 9.89
CA GLN A 78 8.54 26.12 9.55
C GLN A 78 8.45 27.64 9.82
N TRP A 79 7.23 28.19 9.78
CA TRP A 79 6.96 29.62 9.95
C TRP A 79 5.64 29.84 10.71
N PRO A 80 5.62 29.76 12.05
CA PRO A 80 4.39 29.72 12.84
C PRO A 80 3.43 30.91 12.59
N VAL A 81 3.98 32.12 12.48
CA VAL A 81 3.19 33.35 12.19
C VAL A 81 2.57 33.29 10.79
N TYR A 82 3.35 32.84 9.81
CA TYR A 82 2.88 32.71 8.43
C TYR A 82 1.85 31.59 8.29
N CYS A 83 2.08 30.46 8.96
CA CYS A 83 1.17 29.33 8.97
C CYS A 83 -0.19 29.69 9.58
N ARG A 84 -0.23 30.57 10.58
CA ARG A 84 -1.48 31.13 11.10
C ARG A 84 -2.29 31.83 10.00
N VAL A 85 -1.64 32.65 9.17
CA VAL A 85 -2.28 33.34 8.04
C VAL A 85 -2.78 32.34 7.00
N ILE A 86 -1.99 31.30 6.69
CA ILE A 86 -2.39 30.21 5.79
C ILE A 86 -3.69 29.56 6.28
N ARG A 87 -3.82 29.28 7.58
CA ARG A 87 -5.05 28.72 8.15
C ARG A 87 -6.21 29.70 8.12
N GLU A 88 -5.98 30.95 8.54
CA GLU A 88 -7.02 32.00 8.53
C GLU A 88 -7.57 32.28 7.13
N LYS A 89 -6.75 32.11 6.10
CA LYS A 89 -7.14 32.26 4.69
C LYS A 89 -7.64 30.96 4.06
N ASN A 90 -7.84 29.87 4.84
CA ASN A 90 -8.24 28.54 4.36
C ASN A 90 -7.35 27.97 3.24
N LEU A 91 -6.09 28.39 3.18
CA LEU A 91 -5.13 27.94 2.19
C LEU A 91 -4.64 26.51 2.47
N CYS A 92 -4.89 25.98 3.68
CA CYS A 92 -4.63 24.58 4.05
C CYS A 92 -5.32 23.54 3.16
N GLN A 93 -6.20 23.92 2.22
CA GLN A 93 -6.73 23.01 1.21
C GLN A 93 -5.67 22.57 0.18
N ASP A 94 -4.70 23.44 -0.15
CA ASP A 94 -3.60 23.10 -1.04
C ASP A 94 -2.48 22.40 -0.25
N MET A 95 -2.16 21.17 -0.68
CA MET A 95 -1.17 20.30 -0.05
C MET A 95 0.23 20.92 0.00
N ARG A 96 0.54 21.91 -0.84
CA ARG A 96 1.81 22.64 -0.78
C ARG A 96 1.97 23.40 0.54
N TRP A 97 0.88 23.90 1.12
CA TRP A 97 0.91 24.54 2.43
C TRP A 97 1.05 23.53 3.56
N TYR A 98 0.49 22.34 3.40
CA TYR A 98 0.70 21.23 4.34
C TYR A 98 2.17 20.85 4.47
N GLN A 99 2.96 21.00 3.40
CA GLN A 99 4.40 20.74 3.45
C GLN A 99 5.20 21.78 4.26
N ARG A 100 4.65 22.97 4.54
CA ARG A 100 5.33 24.05 5.28
C ARG A 100 4.72 24.34 6.64
N CYS A 101 3.42 24.03 6.78
CA CYS A 101 2.56 24.34 7.92
C CYS A 101 1.80 23.08 8.35
N CYS A 102 2.57 22.01 8.59
CA CYS A 102 2.01 20.68 8.78
C CYS A 102 1.25 20.52 10.10
N GLU A 103 1.62 21.23 11.17
CA GLU A 103 0.86 21.23 12.42
C GLU A 103 -0.38 22.11 12.29
N THR A 104 -0.20 23.33 11.78
CA THR A 104 -1.31 24.28 11.62
C THR A 104 -2.41 23.73 10.70
N CYS A 105 -2.06 23.03 9.61
CA CYS A 105 -3.03 22.44 8.68
C CYS A 105 -3.42 20.98 9.02
N ARG A 106 -2.92 20.40 10.12
CA ARG A 106 -3.15 18.99 10.48
C ARG A 106 -4.62 18.66 10.67
N ASP A 107 -5.32 19.46 11.47
CA ASP A 107 -6.71 19.20 11.84
C ASP A 107 -7.65 19.29 10.63
N PHE A 108 -7.35 20.19 9.69
CA PHE A 108 -8.10 20.34 8.44
C PHE A 108 -8.10 19.03 7.63
N TYR A 109 -6.94 18.39 7.49
CA TYR A 109 -6.85 17.12 6.76
C TYR A 109 -7.33 15.92 7.57
N ALA A 110 -7.15 15.92 8.90
CA ALA A 110 -7.68 14.89 9.78
C ALA A 110 -9.22 14.82 9.71
N GLN A 111 -9.89 15.97 9.73
CA GLN A 111 -11.35 16.05 9.60
C GLN A 111 -11.84 15.60 8.22
N LYS A 112 -11.12 15.96 7.14
CA LYS A 112 -11.42 15.51 5.76
C LYS A 112 -11.28 14.00 5.57
N LEU A 113 -10.38 13.34 6.29
CA LEU A 113 -10.21 11.89 6.26
C LEU A 113 -11.38 11.17 6.94
N GLN A 114 -11.90 11.71 8.04
CA GLN A 114 -13.04 11.15 8.77
C GLN A 114 -14.36 11.25 7.98
N GLN A 115 -14.57 12.32 7.20
CA GLN A 115 -15.78 12.49 6.38
C GLN A 115 -15.83 11.59 5.13
N LYS A 116 -14.75 10.85 4.82
CA LYS A 116 -14.66 9.95 3.67
C LYS A 116 -14.77 8.46 4.02
N SER A 117 -15.03 8.14 5.29
CA SER A 117 -15.38 6.79 5.76
C SER A 117 -16.89 6.62 5.86
#